data_AF-A0A6J5F915-F1
#
_entry.id   AF-A0A6J5F915-F1
#
_cell.length_a   1.000
_cell.length_b   1.000
_cell.length_c   1.000
_cell.angle_alpha   90.00
_cell.angle_beta   90.00
_cell.angle_gamma   90.00
#
_symmetry.space_group_name_H-M   'P 1'
#
loop_
_entity.id
_entity.type
_entity.pdbx_description
1 polymer ?
#
loop_
_entity_poly.entity_id
_entity_poly.type
_entity_poly.pdbx_seq_one_letter_code
_entity_poly.pdbx_strand_id
1 'polypeptide(L)' 'MGRLLDECERLKASIRGKVEHPFRVVKRQSGHVEVRYRGLMKNTQRLYMLFVLSNVWMTCHRILEARA' A
#
# COMPACT_ATOMS: atom_id res chain seq x y z
N MET A 1 -12.21 -27.45 -14.71
CA MET A 1 -12.58 -26.48 -13.65
C MET A 1 -11.41 -25.99 -12.80
N GLY A 2 -10.33 -26.77 -12.57
CA GLY A 2 -9.19 -26.32 -11.75
C GLY A 2 -8.39 -25.13 -12.31
N ARG A 3 -8.08 -25.11 -13.61
CA ARG A 3 -7.24 -24.07 -14.22
C ARG A 3 -7.80 -22.63 -14.07
N LEU A 4 -9.12 -22.46 -14.14
CA LEU A 4 -9.76 -21.17 -13.92
C LEU A 4 -9.68 -20.72 -12.45
N LEU A 5 -9.78 -21.65 -11.50
CA LEU A 5 -9.61 -21.36 -10.07
C LEU A 5 -8.17 -20.94 -9.76
N ASP A 6 -7.18 -21.62 -10.35
CA ASP A 6 -5.77 -21.28 -10.20
C ASP A 6 -5.45 -19.88 -10.74
N GLU A 7 -6.04 -19.51 -11.87
CA GLU A 7 -5.91 -18.16 -12.44
C GLU A 7 -6.54 -17.08 -11.54
N CYS A 8 -7.71 -17.35 -10.96
CA CYS A 8 -8.35 -16.45 -10.00
C CYS A 8 -7.50 -16.27 -8.73
N GLU A 9 -6.91 -17.34 -8.19
CA GLU A 9 -6.01 -17.28 -7.03
C GLU A 9 -4.73 -16.48 -7.34
N ARG A 10 -4.13 -16.68 -8.52
CA ARG A 10 -2.98 -15.88 -8.98
C ARG A 10 -3.30 -14.40 -9.10
N LEU A 11 -4.47 -14.06 -9.65
CA LEU A 11 -4.92 -12.67 -9.75
C LEU A 11 -5.07 -12.03 -8.37
N LYS A 12 -5.72 -12.76 -7.44
CA LYS A 12 -5.92 -12.33 -6.06
C LYS A 12 -4.59 -12.08 -5.35
N ALA A 13 -3.62 -13.00 -5.51
CA ALA A 13 -2.29 -12.86 -4.94
C ALA A 13 -1.51 -11.66 -5.53
N SER A 14 -1.61 -11.42 -6.84
CA SER A 14 -0.99 -10.27 -7.50
C SER A 14 -1.54 -8.94 -6.98
N ILE A 15 -2.87 -8.83 -6.84
CA ILE A 15 -3.52 -7.64 -6.27
C ILE A 15 -3.07 -7.45 -4.81
N ARG A 16 -3.02 -8.54 -4.03
CA ARG A 16 -2.59 -8.49 -2.63
C ARG A 16 -1.16 -8.00 -2.48
N GLY A 17 -0.22 -8.47 -3.30
CA GLY A 17 1.16 -7.99 -3.28
C GLY A 17 1.29 -6.49 -3.57
N LYS A 18 0.48 -5.96 -4.50
CA LYS A 18 0.45 -4.52 -4.81
C LYS A 18 -0.08 -3.69 -3.64
N VAL A 19 -1.08 -4.18 -2.91
CA VAL A 19 -1.68 -3.49 -1.77
C VAL A 19 -0.82 -3.61 -0.52
N GLU A 20 -0.21 -4.76 -0.26
CA GLU A 20 0.64 -4.96 0.92
C GLU A 20 1.85 -4.01 0.97
N HIS A 21 2.36 -3.59 -0.19
CA HIS A 21 3.52 -2.70 -0.26
C HIS A 21 3.28 -1.30 0.37
N PRO A 22 2.28 -0.49 -0.03
CA PRO A 22 1.98 0.77 0.65
C PRO A 22 1.59 0.57 2.12
N PHE A 23 0.86 -0.51 2.46
CA PHE A 23 0.55 -0.80 3.86
C PHE A 23 1.81 -1.05 4.70
N ARG A 24 2.82 -1.71 4.14
CA ARG A 24 4.13 -1.90 4.79
C ARG A 24 4.85 -0.57 4.99
N VAL A 25 4.84 0.32 4.00
CA VAL A 25 5.46 1.65 4.12
C VAL A 25 4.80 2.46 5.23
N VAL A 26 3.46 2.53 5.21
CA VAL A 26 2.67 3.25 6.23
C VAL A 26 2.94 2.67 7.63
N LYS A 27 2.84 1.34 7.80
CA LYS A 27 2.98 0.75 9.13
C LYS A 27 4.43 0.74 9.64
N ARG A 28 5.41 0.40 8.81
CA ARG A 28 6.81 0.23 9.26
C ARG A 28 7.65 1.50 9.13
N GLN A 29 7.61 2.18 7.99
CA GLN A 29 8.50 3.33 7.74
C GLN A 29 7.96 4.62 8.36
N SER A 30 6.63 4.82 8.31
CA SER A 30 6.02 6.04 8.87
C SER A 30 5.64 5.93 10.36
N GLY A 31 5.84 4.76 10.97
CA GLY A 31 5.55 4.50 12.38
C GLY A 31 4.06 4.49 12.74
N HIS A 32 3.14 4.43 11.75
CA HIS A 32 1.69 4.40 11.98
C HIS A 32 1.21 2.97 12.30
N VAL A 33 1.77 2.37 13.35
CA VAL A 33 1.44 1.00 13.80
C VAL A 33 0.15 0.98 14.61
N GLU A 34 -0.08 2.01 15.43
CA GLU A 34 -1.24 2.14 16.31
C GLU A 34 -1.98 3.45 16.08
N VAL A 35 -3.31 3.39 16.05
CA VAL A 35 -4.18 4.57 15.96
C VAL A 35 -4.47 5.07 17.37
N ARG A 36 -4.20 6.34 17.64
CA ARG A 36 -4.62 6.96 18.90
C ARG A 36 -6.14 7.18 18.86
N TYR A 37 -6.86 6.73 19.88
CA TYR A 37 -8.33 6.92 19.94
C TYR A 37 -8.74 8.40 20.04
N ARG A 38 -7.86 9.26 20.55
CA ARG A 38 -8.11 10.72 20.59
C ARG A 38 -7.88 11.33 19.20
N GLY A 39 -8.83 12.16 18.76
CA GLY A 39 -8.70 12.93 17.52
C GLY A 39 -8.81 12.08 16.26
N LEU A 40 -9.78 11.15 16.22
CA LEU A 40 -10.06 10.25 15.09
C LEU A 40 -9.99 10.95 13.72
N MET A 41 -10.67 12.09 13.56
CA MET A 41 -10.67 12.83 12.30
C MET A 41 -9.25 13.21 11.83
N LYS A 42 -8.41 13.71 12.74
CA LYS A 42 -7.02 14.09 12.44
C LYS A 42 -6.16 12.86 12.11
N ASN A 43 -6.38 11.75 12.81
CA ASN A 43 -5.68 10.50 12.52
C ASN A 43 -6.06 9.93 11.14
N THR A 44 -7.34 10.00 10.78
CA THR A 44 -7.83 9.58 9.46
C THR A 44 -7.23 10.46 8.34
N GLN A 45 -7.18 11.78 8.53
CA GLN A 45 -6.51 12.69 7.58
C GLN A 45 -5.02 12.37 7.43
N ARG A 46 -4.33 12.10 8.55
CA ARG A 46 -2.91 11.68 8.53
C ARG A 46 -2.74 10.36 7.78
N LEU A 47 -3.62 9.37 8.01
CA LEU A 47 -3.58 8.09 7.30
C LEU A 47 -3.71 8.28 5.79
N TYR A 48 -4.67 9.08 5.34
CA TYR A 48 -4.84 9.38 3.90
C TYR A 48 -3.60 10.03 3.31
N MET A 49 -3.02 11.03 4.00
CA MET A 49 -1.80 11.70 3.53
C MET A 49 -0.61 10.73 3.42
N LEU A 50 -0.45 9.81 4.38
CA LEU A 50 0.59 8.79 4.34
C LEU A 50 0.40 7.80 3.17
N PHE A 51 -0.83 7.43 2.84
CA PHE A 51 -1.12 6.58 1.68
C PHE A 51 -0.80 7.28 0.35
N VAL A 52 -1.17 8.56 0.23
CA VAL A 52 -0.84 9.37 -0.95
C VAL A 52 0.68 9.47 -1.12
N LEU A 53 1.39 9.80 -0.04
CA LEU A 53 2.86 9.91 -0.08
C LEU A 53 3.53 8.59 -0.45
N SER A 54 3.05 7.48 0.12
CA SER A 54 3.55 6.15 -0.21
C SER A 54 3.37 5.84 -1.70
N ASN A 55 2.21 6.17 -2.26
CA ASN A 55 1.91 5.95 -3.68
C ASN A 55 2.81 6.79 -4.60
N VAL A 56 2.99 8.07 -4.28
CA VAL A 56 3.87 8.97 -5.03
C VAL A 56 5.31 8.45 -5.00
N TRP A 57 5.83 8.07 -3.83
CA TRP A 57 7.19 7.55 -3.71
C TRP A 57 7.42 6.28 -4.55
N MET A 58 6.49 5.31 -4.48
CA MET A 58 6.56 4.09 -5.30
C MET A 58 6.53 4.41 -6.81
N THR A 59 5.70 5.37 -7.21
CA THR A 59 5.60 5.78 -8.61
C THR A 59 6.87 6.49 -9.08
N CYS A 60 7.42 7.40 -8.28
CA CYS A 60 8.70 8.05 -8.56
C CYS A 60 9.83 7.03 -8.71
N HIS A 61 9.91 6.05 -7.81
CA HIS A 61 10.92 4.98 -7.89
C HIS A 61 10.84 4.23 -9.22
N ARG A 62 9.63 3.78 -9.61
CA ARG A 62 9.41 3.08 -10.88
C ARG A 62 9.77 3.91 -12.11
N ILE A 63 9.46 5.21 -12.09
CA ILE A 63 9.78 6.11 -13.20
C ILE A 63 11.29 6.31 -13.30
N LEU A 64 11.99 6.50 -12.17
CA LEU A 64 13.44 6.66 -12.17
C LEU A 64 14.16 5.38 -12.61
N GLU A 65 13.70 4.21 -12.15
CA GLU A 65 14.20 2.91 -12.61
C GLU A 65 13.96 2.69 -14.10
N ALA A 66 12.80 3.09 -14.63
CA ALA A 66 12.50 2.95 -16.06
C ALA A 66 13.29 3.93 -16.96
N ARG A 67 13.87 4.98 -16.39
CA ARG A 67 14.70 5.96 -17.11
C ARG A 67 16.20 5.66 -17.05
N ALA A 68 16.61 4.76 -16.16
CA ALA A 68 17.99 4.27 -16.03
C ALA A 68 18.24 3.10 -17.00
#